data_AF-M6Y196-F1
#
_entry.id   AF-M6Y196-F1
#
_cell.length_a   1.000
_cell.length_b   1.000
_cell.length_c   1.000
_cell.angle_alpha   90.00
_cell.angle_beta   90.00
_cell.angle_gamma   90.00
#
_symmetry.space_group_name_H-M   'P 1'
#
loop_
_entity.id
_entity.type
_entity.pdbx_description
1 polymer ?
#
loop_
_entity_poly.entity_id
_entity_poly.type
_entity_poly.pdbx_seq_one_letter_code
_entity_poly.pdbx_strand_id
1 'polypeptide(L)' 'MIVSKDLEKIVRELEKKGYRFIYIEDYVKGFYKGYFKSIIKIARNMLLNGTSLEFVLNVTKLTEQELKDYGVI' A
#
# COMPACT_ATOMS: atom_id res chain seq x y z
N MET A 1 -9.89 3.49 -3.99
CA MET A 1 -8.55 3.77 -3.43
C MET A 1 -8.76 4.46 -2.10
N ILE A 2 -8.51 3.79 -0.96
CA ILE A 2 -8.57 4.47 0.35
C ILE A 2 -7.38 5.42 0.37
N VAL A 3 -7.64 6.71 0.21
CA VAL A 3 -6.63 7.73 0.49
C VAL A 3 -6.54 7.80 2.01
N SER A 4 -5.36 7.51 2.55
CA SER A 4 -5.11 7.75 3.98
C SER A 4 -5.44 9.22 4.27
N LYS A 5 -6.21 9.50 5.33
CA LYS A 5 -6.54 10.88 5.73
C LYS A 5 -5.29 11.73 5.92
N ASP A 6 -4.19 11.12 6.36
CA ASP A 6 -2.90 11.78 6.52
C ASP A 6 -2.27 12.13 5.16
N LEU A 7 -2.36 11.23 4.18
CA LEU A 7 -1.88 11.49 2.83
C LEU A 7 -2.68 12.62 2.17
N GLU A 8 -4.01 12.64 2.35
CA GLU A 8 -4.87 13.71 1.83
C GLU A 8 -4.49 15.08 2.43
N LYS A 9 -4.21 15.12 3.75
CA LYS A 9 -3.77 16.35 4.42
C LYS A 9 -2.45 16.86 3.83
N ILE A 10 -1.48 15.97 3.61
CA ILE A 10 -0.18 16.32 3.00
C ILE A 10 -0.36 16.83 1.58
N VAL A 11 -1.17 16.14 0.77
CA VAL A 11 -1.47 16.56 -0.62
C VAL A 11 -2.07 17.97 -0.64
N ARG A 12 -3.07 18.25 0.20
CA ARG A 12 -3.68 19.59 0.32
C ARG A 12 -2.67 20.67 0.75
N GLU A 13 -1.71 20.33 1.62
CA GLU A 13 -0.64 21.27 2.01
C GLU A 13 0.35 21.54 0.87
N LEU A 14 0.68 20.53 0.08
CA LEU A 14 1.54 20.67 -1.11
C LEU A 14 0.86 21.53 -2.19
N GLU A 15 -0.44 21.33 -2.43
CA GLU A 15 -1.22 22.17 -3.33
C GLU A 15 -1.21 23.64 -2.88
N LYS A 16 -1.45 23.90 -1.58
CA LYS A 16 -1.41 25.26 -1.00
C LYS A 16 -0.05 25.94 -1.12
N LYS A 17 1.04 25.16 -1.08
CA LYS A 17 2.41 25.65 -1.26
C LYS A 17 2.79 25.85 -2.74
N GLY A 18 1.90 25.53 -3.67
CA GLY A 18 2.13 25.73 -5.10
C GLY A 18 3.01 24.67 -5.76
N TYR A 19 3.11 23.46 -5.18
CA TYR A 19 3.85 22.37 -5.82
C TYR A 19 3.15 21.95 -7.12
N ARG A 20 3.95 21.60 -8.14
CA ARG A 20 3.43 21.13 -9.43
C ARG A 20 2.67 19.81 -9.26
N PHE A 21 1.58 19.65 -10.02
CA PHE A 21 0.77 18.44 -10.03
C PHE A 21 1.59 17.15 -10.20
N ILE A 22 2.54 17.14 -11.15
CA ILE A 22 3.40 15.98 -11.42
C ILE A 22 4.17 15.54 -10.17
N TYR A 23 4.67 16.50 -9.37
CA TYR A 23 5.40 16.19 -8.13
C TYR A 23 4.48 15.54 -7.09
N ILE A 24 3.25 16.05 -6.95
CA ILE A 24 2.26 15.52 -6.01
C ILE A 24 1.84 14.10 -6.45
N GLU A 25 1.66 13.89 -7.75
CA GLU A 25 1.33 12.58 -8.31
C GLU A 25 2.43 11.54 -8.05
N ASP A 26 3.69 11.91 -8.30
CA ASP A 26 4.85 11.05 -8.02
C ASP A 26 4.99 10.73 -6.53
N TYR A 27 4.74 11.71 -5.67
CA TYR A 27 4.72 11.53 -4.22
C TYR A 27 3.67 10.50 -3.79
N VAL A 28 2.44 10.65 -4.28
CA VAL A 28 1.32 9.73 -3.99
C VAL A 28 1.62 8.33 -4.49
N LYS A 29 2.13 8.19 -5.72
CA LYS A 29 2.56 6.89 -6.28
C LYS A 29 3.64 6.23 -5.42
N GLY A 30 4.64 7.01 -4.98
CA GLY A 30 5.70 6.54 -4.10
C GLY A 30 5.17 6.03 -2.75
N PHE A 31 4.24 6.78 -2.14
CA PHE A 31 3.57 6.39 -0.90
C PHE A 31 2.84 5.05 -1.06
N TYR A 32 2.01 4.90 -2.10
CA TYR A 32 1.28 3.66 -2.34
C TYR A 32 2.20 2.48 -2.61
N LYS A 33 3.29 2.68 -3.37
CA LYS A 33 4.30 1.63 -3.60
C LYS A 33 4.95 1.16 -2.29
N GLY A 34 5.29 2.09 -1.39
CA GLY A 34 5.84 1.78 -0.08
C GLY A 34 4.85 1.06 0.84
N TYR A 35 3.61 1.52 0.87
CA TYR A 35 2.51 0.88 1.60
C TYR A 35 2.29 -0.55 1.11
N PHE A 36 2.13 -0.73 -0.21
CA PHE A 36 1.88 -2.05 -0.81
C PHE A 36 3.02 -3.04 -0.50
N LYS A 37 4.28 -2.61 -0.64
CA LYS A 37 5.45 -3.42 -0.28
C LYS A 37 5.43 -3.84 1.20
N SER A 38 4.98 -2.97 2.09
CA SER A 38 4.86 -3.27 3.52
C SER A 38 3.77 -4.30 3.80
N ILE A 39 2.60 -4.17 3.15
CA ILE A 39 1.51 -5.14 3.27
C ILE A 39 1.92 -6.52 2.74
N ILE A 40 2.64 -6.58 1.61
CA ILE A 40 3.22 -7.83 1.08
C ILE A 40 4.17 -8.50 2.08
N LYS A 41 5.04 -7.72 2.73
CA LYS A 41 5.95 -8.23 3.77
C LYS A 41 5.18 -8.80 4.97
N ILE A 42 4.12 -8.11 5.40
CA ILE A 42 3.23 -8.57 6.47
C ILE A 42 2.57 -9.89 6.08
N ALA A 43 1.99 -9.97 4.89
CA ALA A 43 1.35 -11.18 4.37
C ALA A 43 2.32 -12.38 4.37
N ARG A 44 3.54 -12.19 3.87
CA ARG A 44 4.59 -13.22 3.88
C ARG A 44 4.90 -13.69 5.30
N ASN A 45 5.10 -12.77 6.24
CA ASN A 45 5.39 -13.13 7.63
C ASN A 45 4.24 -13.88 8.30
N MET A 46 2.99 -13.49 8.03
CA MET A 46 1.81 -14.18 8.57
C MET A 46 1.74 -15.63 8.06
N LEU A 47 1.94 -15.84 6.75
CA LEU A 47 1.97 -17.17 6.15
C LEU A 47 3.11 -18.03 6.69
N LEU A 48 4.32 -17.47 6.84
CA LEU A 48 5.47 -18.16 7.45
C LEU A 48 5.20 -18.58 8.90
N ASN A 49 4.39 -17.82 9.63
CA ASN A 49 3.95 -18.14 10.98
C ASN A 49 2.76 -19.10 11.04
N GLY A 50 2.36 -19.71 9.90
CA GLY A 50 1.28 -20.70 9.84
C GLY A 50 -0.12 -20.11 9.79
N THR A 51 -0.28 -18.81 9.53
CA THR A 51 -1.60 -18.19 9.35
C THR A 51 -2.23 -18.69 8.04
N SER A 52 -3.54 -18.95 8.02
CA SER A 52 -4.22 -19.40 6.81
C SER A 52 -4.25 -18.30 5.73
N LEU A 53 -4.18 -18.73 4.46
CA LEU A 53 -4.25 -17.83 3.31
C LEU A 53 -5.52 -16.97 3.34
N GLU A 54 -6.67 -17.59 3.62
CA GLU A 54 -7.96 -16.89 3.72
C GLU A 54 -7.92 -15.74 4.73
N PHE A 55 -7.35 -15.99 5.92
CA PHE A 55 -7.24 -14.95 6.94
C PHE A 55 -6.27 -13.84 6.52
N VAL A 56 -5.15 -14.20 5.89
CA VAL A 56 -4.18 -13.23 5.36
C VAL A 56 -4.82 -12.32 4.32
N LEU A 57 -5.56 -12.87 3.36
CA LEU A 57 -6.28 -12.10 2.33
C LEU A 57 -7.32 -11.17 2.98
N ASN A 58 -8.07 -11.67 3.96
CA ASN A 58 -9.07 -10.86 4.65
C ASN A 58 -8.46 -9.68 5.44
N VAL A 59 -7.34 -9.89 6.14
CA VAL A 59 -6.69 -8.85 6.95
C VAL A 59 -5.96 -7.84 6.07
N THR A 60 -5.18 -8.33 5.11
CA THR A 60 -4.31 -7.47 4.28
C THR A 60 -5.07 -6.79 3.15
N LYS A 61 -6.27 -7.29 2.81
CA LYS A 61 -7.06 -6.88 1.64
C LYS A 61 -6.32 -7.07 0.31
N LEU A 62 -5.27 -7.88 0.31
CA LEU A 62 -4.63 -8.33 -0.91
C LEU A 62 -5.49 -9.40 -1.58
N THR A 63 -5.32 -9.51 -2.88
CA THR A 63 -5.81 -10.60 -3.70
C THR A 63 -4.79 -11.73 -3.75
N GLU A 64 -5.25 -12.95 -4.08
CA GLU A 64 -4.34 -14.08 -4.28
C GLU A 64 -3.36 -13.83 -5.44
N GLN A 65 -3.82 -13.17 -6.51
CA GLN A 65 -2.96 -12.83 -7.64
C GLN A 65 -1.83 -11.87 -7.24
N GLU A 66 -2.13 -10.85 -6.43
CA GLU A 66 -1.10 -9.94 -5.89
C GLU A 66 -0.06 -10.69 -5.03
N LEU A 67 -0.46 -11.73 -4.30
CA LEU A 67 0.52 -12.55 -3.57
C LEU A 67 1.42 -13.36 -4.51
N LYS A 68 0.86 -13.91 -5.59
CA LYS A 68 1.61 -14.66 -6.63
C LYS A 68 2.57 -13.76 -7.39
N ASP A 69 2.11 -12.60 -7.83
CA ASP A 69 2.91 -11.64 -8.60
C ASP A 69 4.14 -11.16 -7.82
N TYR A 70 4.05 -11.15 -6.48
CA TYR A 70 5.12 -10.77 -5.57
C TYR A 70 5.87 -11.96 -4.96
N GLY A 71 5.62 -13.19 -5.43
CA GLY A 71 6.29 -14.41 -4.99
C GLY A 71 6.17 -14.65 -3.49
N VAL A 72 5.01 -14.35 -2.92
CA VAL A 72 4.69 -14.66 -1.52
C VAL A 72 4.19 -16.09 -1.38
N ILE A 73 3.42 -16.56 -2.37
CA ILE A 73 2.89 -17.92 -2.51
C ILE A 73 3.14 -18.45 -3.92
#